data_AF-A0A0E3PNC3-F1
#
_entry.id   AF-A0A0E3PNC3-F1
#
_cell.length_a   1.000
_cell.length_b   1.000
_cell.length_c   1.000
_cell.angle_alpha   90.00
_cell.angle_beta   90.00
_cell.angle_gamma   90.00
#
_symmetry.space_group_name_H-M   'P 1'
#
loop_
_entity.id
_entity.type
_entity.pdbx_description
1 polymer ?
#
loop_
_entity_poly.entity_id
_entity_poly.type
_entity_poly.pdbx_seq_one_letter_code
_entity_poly.pdbx_strand_id
1 'polypeptide(L)'
;MLKDKTGAGRPRTITDESRVWLIKVACMKPKDFGYPHEIWTQRLLTKYVQENCIKEGHPELSKISQGTISKILNASNIKPHKIRYYAAKVDPDFDEKARKVLGTYKEVKKLKKEFKKKKKVDRVILSCDEKTGIQAIENKYPDMMPKEGKYPMMARDYEYIRHGTLSLFACIDLITGKVYHKVFEKGRSREFRVFLIYSGFSSISRKPQNFILI
;
A
#
# COMPACT_ATOMS: atom_id res chain seq x y z
N MET A 1 -25.41 15.75 -36.89
CA MET A 1 -24.75 16.17 -35.64
C MET A 1 -23.35 16.69 -35.96
N LEU A 2 -23.14 18.00 -35.87
CA LEU A 2 -21.84 18.63 -36.13
C LEU A 2 -20.92 18.33 -34.94
N LYS A 3 -19.83 17.57 -35.15
CA LYS A 3 -18.82 17.32 -34.11
C LYS A 3 -17.96 18.58 -33.99
N ASP A 4 -18.04 19.21 -32.83
CA ASP A 4 -17.20 20.34 -32.47
C ASP A 4 -15.72 19.92 -32.54
N LYS A 5 -14.91 20.63 -33.32
CA LYS A 5 -13.47 20.36 -33.40
C LYS A 5 -12.87 20.81 -32.08
N THR A 6 -12.08 19.96 -31.43
CA THR A 6 -11.29 20.37 -30.26
C THR A 6 -10.51 21.62 -30.62
N GLY A 7 -10.88 22.76 -30.03
CA GLY A 7 -10.24 24.05 -30.32
C GLY A 7 -8.73 23.98 -30.09
N ALA A 8 -7.98 24.84 -30.79
CA ALA A 8 -6.55 24.97 -30.57
C ALA A 8 -6.32 25.44 -29.12
N GLY A 9 -5.99 24.49 -28.24
CA GLY A 9 -5.70 24.80 -26.84
C GLY A 9 -4.57 25.81 -26.72
N ARG A 10 -4.45 26.46 -25.55
CA ARG A 10 -3.39 27.43 -25.27
C ARG A 10 -2.02 26.84 -25.67
N PRO A 11 -1.22 27.57 -26.46
CA PRO A 11 0.06 27.07 -26.95
C PRO A 11 0.95 26.63 -25.77
N ARG A 12 1.66 25.51 -25.96
CA ARG A 12 2.55 24.96 -24.93
C ARG A 12 3.67 25.96 -24.67
N THR A 13 3.67 26.57 -23.48
CA THR A 13 4.67 27.55 -23.06
C THR A 13 6.00 26.92 -22.63
N ILE A 14 6.02 25.59 -22.38
CA ILE A 14 7.20 24.86 -21.93
C ILE A 14 7.60 23.88 -23.02
N THR A 15 8.86 23.95 -23.45
CA THR A 15 9.44 23.07 -24.47
C THR A 15 9.52 21.62 -23.97
N ASP A 16 9.58 20.68 -24.90
CA ASP A 16 9.71 19.26 -24.53
C ASP A 16 11.07 18.96 -23.87
N GLU A 17 12.12 19.69 -24.26
CA GLU A 17 13.46 19.59 -23.64
C GLU A 17 13.42 19.98 -22.15
N SER A 18 12.81 21.13 -21.82
CA SER A 18 12.62 21.57 -20.43
C SER A 18 11.78 20.61 -19.59
N ARG A 19 10.82 19.91 -20.21
CA ARG A 19 10.04 18.87 -19.53
C ARG A 19 10.91 17.65 -19.21
N VAL A 20 11.73 17.22 -20.16
CA VAL A 20 12.65 16.09 -19.97
C VAL A 20 13.65 16.40 -18.87
N TRP A 21 14.21 17.62 -18.85
CA TRP A 21 15.10 18.05 -17.76
C TRP A 21 14.40 18.06 -16.40
N LEU A 22 13.19 18.64 -16.31
CA LEU A 22 12.39 18.61 -15.08
C LEU A 22 12.14 17.17 -14.59
N ILE A 23 11.81 16.26 -15.51
CA ILE A 23 11.59 14.85 -15.22
C ILE A 23 12.88 14.19 -14.72
N LYS A 24 14.02 14.45 -15.37
CA LYS A 24 15.33 13.95 -14.95
C LYS A 24 15.64 14.37 -13.51
N VAL A 25 15.46 15.65 -13.20
CA VAL A 25 15.66 16.19 -11.83
C VAL A 25 14.74 15.48 -10.83
N ALA A 26 13.45 15.32 -11.17
CA ALA A 26 12.49 14.64 -10.30
C ALA A 26 12.82 13.16 -10.05
N CYS A 27 13.58 12.51 -10.95
CA CYS A 27 14.03 11.12 -10.80
C CYS A 27 15.34 10.96 -10.00
N MET A 28 15.98 12.06 -9.60
CA MET A 28 17.19 12.06 -8.75
C MET A 28 16.82 12.36 -7.30
N LYS A 29 17.71 12.07 -6.34
CA LYS A 29 17.44 12.39 -4.93
C LYS A 29 17.78 13.85 -4.65
N PRO A 30 17.02 14.55 -3.79
CA PRO A 30 17.42 15.88 -3.34
C PRO A 30 18.82 15.90 -2.69
N LYS A 31 19.24 14.79 -2.08
CA LYS A 31 20.58 14.61 -1.53
C LYS A 31 21.70 14.77 -2.56
N ASP A 32 21.45 14.35 -3.81
CA ASP A 32 22.41 14.47 -4.91
C ASP A 32 22.66 15.94 -5.28
N PHE A 33 21.78 16.85 -4.83
CA PHE A 33 21.85 18.29 -5.01
C PHE A 33 22.16 19.04 -3.70
N GLY A 34 22.61 18.33 -2.65
CA GLY A 34 23.02 18.94 -1.38
C GLY A 34 21.88 19.27 -0.41
N TYR A 35 20.65 18.82 -0.67
CA TYR A 35 19.55 19.00 0.28
C TYR A 35 19.51 17.87 1.33
N PRO A 36 19.09 18.16 2.58
CA PRO A 36 18.96 17.14 3.61
C PRO A 36 17.74 16.21 3.42
N HIS A 37 16.88 16.49 2.42
CA HIS A 37 15.62 15.78 2.21
C HIS A 37 15.85 14.45 1.50
N GLU A 38 15.15 13.39 1.95
CA GLU A 38 15.21 12.08 1.29
C GLU A 38 14.46 12.07 -0.05
N ILE A 39 13.34 12.79 -0.11
CA ILE A 39 12.44 12.84 -1.26
C ILE A 39 12.11 14.28 -1.64
N TRP A 40 11.70 14.48 -2.88
CA TRP A 40 11.23 15.78 -3.33
C TRP A 40 9.88 16.11 -2.72
N THR A 41 9.77 17.24 -2.01
CA THR A 41 8.46 17.88 -1.81
C THR A 41 8.12 18.72 -3.04
N GLN A 42 6.84 18.95 -3.31
CA GLN A 42 6.42 19.80 -4.44
C GLN A 42 7.05 21.20 -4.35
N ARG A 43 7.09 21.77 -3.14
CA ARG A 43 7.71 23.06 -2.86
C ARG A 43 9.22 23.05 -3.11
N LEU A 44 9.93 22.03 -2.61
CA LEU A 44 11.38 21.94 -2.81
C LEU A 44 11.75 21.77 -4.27
N LEU A 45 11.08 20.86 -4.98
CA LEU A 45 11.36 20.61 -6.40
C LEU A 45 11.11 21.87 -7.23
N THR A 46 10.04 22.60 -6.94
CA THR A 46 9.72 23.87 -7.62
C THR A 46 10.79 24.91 -7.36
N LYS A 47 11.22 25.07 -6.09
CA LYS A 47 12.29 25.99 -5.72
C LYS A 47 13.59 25.64 -6.47
N TYR A 48 14.02 24.39 -6.43
CA TYR A 48 15.23 23.93 -7.10
C TYR A 48 15.17 24.20 -8.62
N VAL A 49 14.04 23.88 -9.25
CA VAL A 49 13.81 24.10 -10.68
C VAL A 49 13.93 25.58 -11.01
N GLN A 50 13.24 26.45 -10.27
CA GLN A 50 13.28 27.90 -10.51
C GLN A 50 14.69 28.47 -10.35
N GLU A 51 15.45 28.01 -9.35
CA GLU A 51 16.82 28.48 -9.08
C GLU A 51 17.84 28.02 -10.12
N ASN A 52 17.68 26.82 -10.68
CA ASN A 52 18.70 26.20 -11.54
C ASN A 52 18.33 26.21 -13.04
N CYS A 53 17.08 26.51 -13.39
CA CYS A 53 16.63 26.39 -14.78
C CYS A 53 17.38 27.28 -15.76
N ILE A 54 17.76 28.51 -15.39
CA ILE A 54 18.50 29.42 -16.28
C ILE A 54 19.90 28.87 -16.57
N LYS A 55 20.58 28.37 -15.53
CA LYS A 55 21.91 27.77 -15.64
C LYS A 55 21.90 26.54 -16.56
N GLU A 56 20.81 25.79 -16.53
CA GLU A 56 20.64 24.55 -17.29
C GLU A 56 20.01 24.79 -18.69
N GLY A 57 19.81 26.04 -19.10
CA GLY A 57 19.30 26.37 -20.44
C GLY A 57 17.78 26.34 -20.61
N HIS A 58 17.03 26.35 -19.51
CA HIS A 58 15.56 26.24 -19.47
C HIS A 58 14.87 27.47 -18.86
N PRO A 59 15.11 28.71 -19.36
CA PRO A 59 14.63 29.95 -18.73
C PRO A 59 13.10 30.03 -18.56
N GLU A 60 12.33 29.30 -19.38
CA GLU A 60 10.87 29.24 -19.29
C GLU A 60 10.36 28.61 -17.97
N LEU A 61 11.21 27.86 -17.26
CA LEU A 61 10.85 27.24 -15.99
C LEU A 61 11.03 28.18 -14.78
N SER A 62 11.62 29.36 -14.96
CA SER A 62 11.91 30.31 -13.88
C SER A 62 10.69 30.76 -13.07
N LYS A 63 9.50 30.79 -13.71
CA LYS A 63 8.22 31.15 -13.08
C LYS A 63 7.23 30.00 -13.03
N ILE A 64 7.71 28.75 -13.12
CA ILE A 64 6.81 27.59 -13.12
C ILE A 64 6.11 27.44 -11.77
N SER A 65 4.81 27.16 -11.79
CA SER A 65 4.03 26.89 -10.58
C SER A 65 4.15 25.43 -10.14
N GLN A 66 3.95 25.16 -8.84
CA GLN A 66 3.88 23.80 -8.30
C GLN A 66 2.81 22.94 -9.00
N GLY A 67 1.67 23.56 -9.36
CA GLY A 67 0.58 22.88 -10.08
C GLY A 67 0.98 22.47 -11.49
N THR A 68 1.76 23.30 -12.19
CA THR A 68 2.27 22.98 -13.53
C THR A 68 3.27 21.83 -13.46
N ILE A 69 4.22 21.86 -12.51
CA ILE A 69 5.15 20.75 -12.26
C ILE A 69 4.38 19.46 -11.97
N SER A 70 3.37 19.52 -11.09
CA SER A 70 2.54 18.35 -10.78
C SER A 70 1.86 17.78 -12.02
N LYS A 71 1.34 18.63 -12.92
CA LYS A 71 0.70 18.19 -14.18
C LYS A 71 1.71 17.50 -15.10
N ILE A 72 2.91 18.07 -15.25
CA ILE A 72 3.97 17.49 -16.10
C ILE A 72 4.37 16.11 -15.55
N LEU A 73 4.67 16.01 -14.25
CA LEU A 73 5.09 14.75 -13.64
C LEU A 73 3.99 13.68 -13.67
N ASN A 74 2.73 14.06 -13.42
CA ASN A 74 1.61 13.13 -13.49
C ASN A 74 1.36 12.60 -14.90
N ALA A 75 1.58 13.42 -15.95
CA ALA A 75 1.49 12.96 -17.34
C ALA A 75 2.50 11.85 -17.65
N SER A 76 3.65 11.86 -16.98
CA SER A 76 4.68 10.80 -17.06
C SER A 76 4.56 9.75 -15.95
N ASN A 77 3.51 9.79 -15.12
CA ASN A 77 3.31 8.94 -13.94
C ASN A 77 4.48 8.94 -12.92
N ILE A 78 5.17 10.08 -12.80
CA ILE A 78 6.29 10.28 -11.87
C ILE A 78 5.78 10.93 -10.59
N LYS A 79 6.12 10.36 -9.44
CA LYS A 79 5.64 10.82 -8.12
C LYS A 79 6.83 10.90 -7.15
N PRO A 80 7.67 11.93 -7.24
CA PRO A 80 8.96 11.98 -6.54
C PRO A 80 8.80 12.26 -5.03
N HIS A 81 7.58 12.61 -4.59
CA HIS A 81 7.16 12.75 -3.20
C HIS A 81 6.60 11.45 -2.61
N LYS A 82 6.58 10.34 -3.36
CA LYS A 82 6.04 9.06 -2.88
C LYS A 82 7.12 8.01 -2.82
N ILE A 83 7.17 7.32 -1.70
CA ILE A 83 7.96 6.10 -1.53
C ILE A 83 7.00 4.92 -1.66
N ARG A 84 7.41 3.92 -2.44
CA ARG A 84 6.74 2.62 -2.50
C ARG A 84 7.74 1.55 -2.13
N TYR A 85 7.41 0.78 -1.11
CA TYR A 85 8.19 -0.41 -0.75
C TYR A 85 7.93 -1.51 -1.77
N TYR A 86 8.97 -2.28 -2.07
CA TYR A 86 8.88 -3.51 -2.85
C TYR A 86 9.48 -4.66 -2.03
N ALA A 87 8.92 -5.85 -2.20
CA ALA A 87 9.54 -7.05 -1.66
C ALA A 87 10.63 -7.49 -2.62
N ALA A 88 11.88 -7.54 -2.14
CA ALA A 88 12.99 -8.05 -2.93
C ALA A 88 12.84 -9.57 -3.12
N LYS A 89 13.11 -10.06 -4.33
CA LYS A 89 13.26 -11.49 -4.60
C LYS A 89 14.63 -11.94 -4.10
N VAL A 90 14.70 -12.34 -2.84
CA VAL A 90 15.95 -12.79 -2.19
C VAL A 90 16.17 -14.30 -2.39
N ASP A 91 15.10 -15.05 -2.58
CA ASP A 91 15.13 -16.52 -2.72
C ASP A 91 15.46 -16.94 -4.17
N PRO A 92 16.53 -17.73 -4.41
CA PRO A 92 16.88 -18.22 -5.74
C PRO A 92 15.76 -19.05 -6.40
N ASP A 93 14.97 -19.77 -5.59
CA ASP A 93 13.87 -20.63 -6.07
C ASP A 93 12.52 -19.91 -6.06
N PHE A 94 12.51 -18.57 -5.91
CA PHE A 94 11.29 -17.77 -5.75
C PHE A 94 10.24 -18.08 -6.83
N ASP A 95 10.65 -18.12 -8.11
CA ASP A 95 9.72 -18.31 -9.21
C ASP A 95 9.10 -19.71 -9.22
N GLU A 96 9.82 -20.73 -8.73
CA GLU A 96 9.26 -22.07 -8.58
C GLU A 96 8.24 -22.14 -7.44
N LYS A 97 8.60 -21.62 -6.27
CA LYS A 97 7.70 -21.58 -5.09
C LYS A 97 6.45 -20.75 -5.40
N ALA A 98 6.62 -19.59 -6.02
CA ALA A 98 5.52 -18.72 -6.43
C ALA A 98 4.56 -19.44 -7.41
N ARG A 99 5.10 -20.22 -8.36
CA ARG A 99 4.26 -20.99 -9.30
C ARG A 99 3.39 -22.03 -8.59
N LYS A 100 3.94 -22.72 -7.57
CA LYS A 100 3.18 -23.69 -6.75
C LYS A 100 2.02 -22.99 -6.04
N VAL A 101 2.28 -21.88 -5.35
CA VAL A 101 1.25 -21.08 -4.66
C VAL A 101 0.18 -20.55 -5.63
N LEU A 102 0.59 -19.97 -6.76
CA LEU A 102 -0.33 -19.48 -7.80
C LEU A 102 -1.16 -20.62 -8.41
N GLY A 103 -0.59 -21.82 -8.52
CA GLY A 103 -1.29 -23.04 -8.93
C GLY A 103 -2.46 -23.36 -8.00
N THR A 104 -2.25 -23.28 -6.69
CA THR A 104 -3.29 -23.49 -5.68
C THR A 104 -4.42 -22.47 -5.80
N TYR A 105 -4.13 -21.19 -6.05
CA TYR A 105 -5.19 -20.19 -6.28
C TYR A 105 -6.01 -20.45 -7.55
N LYS A 106 -5.39 -20.97 -8.63
CA LYS A 106 -6.11 -21.39 -9.83
C LYS A 106 -7.04 -22.56 -9.52
N GLU A 107 -6.61 -23.52 -8.70
CA GLU A 107 -7.43 -24.62 -8.22
C GLU A 107 -8.64 -24.13 -7.41
N VAL A 108 -8.43 -23.22 -6.45
CA VAL A 108 -9.50 -22.57 -5.67
C VAL A 108 -10.59 -22.02 -6.59
N LYS A 109 -10.22 -21.35 -7.69
CA LYS A 109 -11.20 -20.78 -8.62
C LYS A 109 -12.07 -21.85 -9.29
N LYS A 110 -11.52 -23.03 -9.58
CA LYS A 110 -12.28 -24.17 -10.12
C LYS A 110 -13.22 -24.74 -9.05
N LEU A 111 -12.69 -25.03 -7.86
CA LEU A 111 -13.45 -25.58 -6.74
C LEU A 111 -14.58 -24.64 -6.30
N LYS A 112 -14.35 -23.32 -6.28
CA LYS A 112 -15.40 -22.31 -6.04
C LYS A 112 -16.57 -22.42 -7.02
N LYS A 113 -16.29 -22.64 -8.31
CA LYS A 113 -17.34 -22.78 -9.34
C LYS A 113 -18.14 -24.06 -9.11
N GLU A 114 -17.48 -25.14 -8.73
CA GLU A 114 -18.13 -26.42 -8.41
C GLU A 114 -18.98 -26.32 -7.14
N PHE A 115 -18.45 -25.69 -6.10
CA PHE A 115 -19.16 -25.40 -4.85
C PHE A 115 -20.43 -24.58 -5.11
N LYS A 116 -20.34 -23.52 -5.94
CA LYS A 116 -21.51 -22.72 -6.36
C LYS A 116 -22.55 -23.54 -7.13
N LYS A 117 -22.13 -24.57 -7.86
CA LYS A 117 -23.01 -25.51 -8.56
C LYS A 117 -23.57 -26.60 -7.62
N LYS A 118 -23.44 -26.44 -6.30
CA LYS A 118 -23.84 -27.42 -5.27
C LYS A 118 -23.20 -28.80 -5.45
N LYS A 119 -22.06 -28.88 -6.16
CA LYS A 119 -21.28 -30.12 -6.23
C LYS A 119 -20.51 -30.32 -4.93
N LYS A 120 -20.37 -31.57 -4.51
CA LYS A 120 -19.55 -31.93 -3.36
C LYS A 120 -18.09 -31.59 -3.66
N VAL A 121 -17.48 -30.80 -2.80
CA VAL A 121 -16.05 -30.45 -2.89
C VAL A 121 -15.35 -31.13 -1.71
N ASP A 122 -14.42 -32.04 -2.00
CA ASP A 122 -13.75 -32.83 -0.97
C ASP A 122 -12.45 -32.21 -0.42
N ARG A 123 -12.07 -31.04 -0.92
CA ARG A 123 -10.86 -30.31 -0.53
C ARG A 123 -11.20 -29.01 0.17
N VAL A 124 -10.38 -28.63 1.16
CA VAL A 124 -10.42 -27.33 1.83
C VAL A 124 -9.10 -26.64 1.57
N ILE A 125 -9.15 -25.37 1.18
CA ILE A 125 -7.95 -24.55 0.97
C ILE A 125 -8.09 -23.32 1.85
N LEU A 126 -7.19 -23.21 2.82
CA LEU A 126 -7.17 -22.13 3.80
C LEU A 126 -6.06 -21.14 3.45
N SER A 127 -6.34 -19.85 3.59
CA SER A 127 -5.33 -18.80 3.65
C SER A 127 -5.33 -18.25 5.06
N CYS A 128 -4.20 -18.38 5.76
CA CYS A 128 -4.07 -18.01 7.16
C CYS A 128 -3.05 -16.89 7.30
N ASP A 129 -3.36 -15.91 8.14
CA ASP A 129 -2.48 -14.78 8.45
C ASP A 129 -2.55 -14.49 9.96
N GLU A 130 -1.47 -13.92 10.49
CA GLU A 130 -1.38 -13.45 11.86
C GLU A 130 -1.12 -11.94 11.90
N LYS A 131 -1.89 -11.23 12.72
CA LYS A 131 -1.60 -9.85 13.06
C LYS A 131 -1.13 -9.82 14.51
N THR A 132 0.19 -9.85 14.68
CA THR A 132 0.86 -9.78 15.98
C THR A 132 1.04 -8.34 16.45
N GLY A 133 1.20 -8.16 17.77
CA GLY A 133 1.56 -6.86 18.35
C GLY A 133 0.51 -5.76 18.21
N ILE A 134 -0.77 -6.13 18.12
CA ILE A 134 -1.88 -5.16 18.11
C ILE A 134 -1.89 -4.46 19.46
N GLN A 135 -1.52 -3.18 19.49
CA GLN A 135 -1.49 -2.41 20.72
C GLN A 135 -2.92 -2.10 21.17
N ALA A 136 -3.24 -2.48 22.42
CA ALA A 136 -4.46 -2.05 23.07
C ALA A 136 -4.18 -0.70 23.73
N ILE A 137 -4.54 0.38 23.05
CA ILE A 137 -4.32 1.77 23.51
C ILE A 137 -5.65 2.48 23.70
N GLU A 138 -5.67 3.35 24.71
CA GLU A 138 -6.78 4.22 25.03
C GLU A 138 -6.24 5.62 25.30
N ASN A 139 -6.90 6.65 24.77
CA ASN A 139 -6.57 8.03 25.08
C ASN A 139 -6.95 8.33 26.53
N LYS A 140 -6.04 8.96 27.28
CA LYS A 140 -6.28 9.27 28.70
C LYS A 140 -7.41 10.30 28.88
N TYR A 141 -7.55 11.22 27.93
CA TYR A 141 -8.58 12.25 27.91
C TYR A 141 -9.34 12.25 26.57
N PRO A 142 -10.62 12.68 26.56
CA PRO A 142 -11.42 12.73 25.34
C PRO A 142 -10.91 13.76 24.33
N ASP A 143 -11.21 13.52 23.04
CA ASP A 143 -10.91 14.47 21.97
C ASP A 143 -11.65 15.80 22.21
N MET A 144 -10.93 16.91 22.08
CA MET A 144 -11.52 18.26 22.07
C MET A 144 -11.92 18.62 20.65
N MET A 145 -13.22 18.76 20.40
CA MET A 145 -13.76 19.20 19.10
C MET A 145 -13.47 20.68 18.87
N PRO A 146 -13.25 21.16 17.61
CA PRO A 146 -13.06 22.57 17.30
C PRO A 146 -14.14 23.48 17.92
N LYS A 147 -13.75 24.67 18.39
CA LYS A 147 -14.68 25.65 18.96
C LYS A 147 -14.29 27.05 18.52
N GLU A 148 -15.25 27.73 17.90
CA GLU A 148 -15.12 29.12 17.45
C GLU A 148 -14.63 30.03 18.59
N GLY A 149 -13.66 30.89 18.28
CA GLY A 149 -13.05 31.81 19.25
C GLY A 149 -12.09 31.19 20.28
N LYS A 150 -11.91 29.86 20.29
CA LYS A 150 -10.96 29.18 21.20
C LYS A 150 -9.89 28.39 20.47
N TYR A 151 -10.30 27.40 19.67
CA TYR A 151 -9.36 26.53 18.97
C TYR A 151 -9.96 26.09 17.61
N PRO A 152 -9.21 26.23 16.51
CA PRO A 152 -9.72 26.01 15.16
C PRO A 152 -9.71 24.54 14.72
N MET A 153 -9.08 23.64 15.49
CA MET A 153 -8.86 22.24 15.12
C MET A 153 -9.23 21.28 16.23
N MET A 154 -9.51 20.03 15.85
CA MET A 154 -9.68 18.95 16.80
C MET A 154 -8.34 18.68 17.48
N ALA A 155 -8.33 18.67 18.80
CA ALA A 155 -7.14 18.38 19.58
C ALA A 155 -7.32 17.04 20.30
N ARG A 156 -6.35 16.16 20.11
CA ARG A 156 -6.27 14.87 20.78
C ARG A 156 -5.15 14.93 21.80
N ASP A 157 -5.41 14.45 23.01
CA ASP A 157 -4.37 14.34 24.02
C ASP A 157 -3.28 13.36 23.58
N TYR A 158 -2.02 13.70 23.88
CA TYR A 158 -0.88 12.87 23.50
C TYR A 158 -0.61 11.75 24.51
N GLU A 159 -1.15 11.82 25.73
CA GLU A 159 -1.04 10.75 26.70
C GLU A 159 -2.03 9.62 26.37
N TYR A 160 -1.53 8.40 26.41
CA TYR A 160 -2.31 7.20 26.21
C TYR A 160 -2.01 6.17 27.29
N ILE A 161 -3.02 5.39 27.65
CA ILE A 161 -2.93 4.26 28.55
C ILE A 161 -2.67 3.02 27.71
N ARG A 162 -1.66 2.24 28.09
CA ARG A 162 -1.25 1.03 27.38
C ARG A 162 -1.76 -0.20 28.13
N HIS A 163 -2.72 -0.90 27.54
CA HIS A 163 -3.32 -2.12 28.08
C HIS A 163 -2.58 -3.40 27.67
N GLY A 164 -1.42 -3.26 27.02
CA GLY A 164 -0.62 -4.36 26.51
C GLY A 164 -0.77 -4.58 25.00
N THR A 165 -0.52 -5.80 24.54
CA THR A 165 -0.59 -6.18 23.13
C THR A 165 -1.36 -7.47 22.95
N LEU A 166 -2.13 -7.56 21.87
CA LEU A 166 -2.86 -8.76 21.47
C LEU A 166 -2.33 -9.27 20.12
N SER A 167 -2.54 -10.56 19.88
CA SER A 167 -2.26 -11.23 18.62
C SER A 167 -3.54 -11.84 18.06
N LEU A 168 -3.88 -11.47 16.83
CA LEU A 168 -5.01 -12.03 16.09
C LEU A 168 -4.48 -13.10 15.12
N PHE A 169 -5.05 -14.30 15.20
CA PHE A 169 -4.89 -15.32 14.17
C PHE A 169 -6.20 -15.41 13.38
N ALA A 170 -6.10 -15.41 12.05
CA ALA A 170 -7.26 -15.56 11.19
C ALA A 170 -6.94 -16.48 10.00
N CYS A 171 -7.89 -17.34 9.65
CA CYS A 171 -7.87 -18.11 8.41
C CYS A 171 -9.18 -17.89 7.67
N ILE A 172 -9.10 -17.71 6.36
CA ILE A 172 -10.26 -17.76 5.48
C ILE A 172 -10.25 -19.08 4.71
N ASP A 173 -11.38 -19.78 4.74
CA ASP A 173 -11.64 -20.84 3.77
C ASP A 173 -11.88 -20.18 2.43
N LEU A 174 -10.93 -20.37 1.52
CA LEU A 174 -11.00 -19.72 0.23
C LEU A 174 -12.20 -20.22 -0.56
N ILE A 175 -12.70 -21.44 -0.39
CA ILE A 175 -13.80 -21.99 -1.19
C ILE A 175 -15.14 -21.44 -0.71
N THR A 176 -15.42 -21.56 0.59
CA THR A 176 -16.71 -21.13 1.19
C THR A 176 -16.75 -19.64 1.50
N GLY A 177 -15.60 -18.99 1.68
CA GLY A 177 -15.48 -17.61 2.13
C GLY A 177 -15.64 -17.43 3.64
N LYS A 178 -15.79 -18.51 4.41
CA LYS A 178 -15.93 -18.45 5.87
C LYS A 178 -14.59 -18.06 6.51
N VAL A 179 -14.64 -17.08 7.40
CA VAL A 179 -13.48 -16.63 8.19
C VAL A 179 -13.54 -17.25 9.58
N TYR A 180 -12.42 -17.82 10.00
CA TYR A 180 -12.16 -18.33 11.33
C TYR A 180 -11.12 -17.41 11.97
N HIS A 181 -11.36 -16.94 13.19
CA HIS A 181 -10.40 -16.07 13.87
C HIS A 181 -10.40 -16.33 15.36
N LYS A 182 -9.27 -16.01 16.00
CA LYS A 182 -9.13 -16.02 17.46
C LYS A 182 -8.07 -15.02 17.91
N VAL A 183 -8.36 -14.33 19.00
CA VAL A 183 -7.45 -13.37 19.63
C VAL A 183 -6.80 -14.03 20.84
N PHE A 184 -5.50 -13.80 21.01
CA PHE A 184 -4.72 -14.25 22.15
C PHE A 184 -3.89 -13.09 22.69
N GLU A 185 -3.50 -13.19 23.96
CA GLU A 185 -2.56 -12.25 24.57
C GLU A 185 -1.12 -12.39 24.05
N LYS A 186 -0.80 -13.55 23.47
CA LYS A 186 0.54 -13.89 22.96
C LYS A 186 0.45 -14.50 21.57
N GLY A 187 1.37 -14.12 20.68
CA GLY A 187 1.47 -14.68 19.33
C GLY A 187 2.61 -15.70 19.20
N ARG A 188 2.53 -16.83 19.92
CA ARG A 188 3.53 -17.91 19.77
C ARG A 188 2.91 -19.09 19.03
N SER A 189 3.76 -20.03 18.60
CA SER A 189 3.32 -21.22 17.88
C SER A 189 2.38 -22.12 18.69
N ARG A 190 2.35 -22.00 20.03
CA ARG A 190 1.42 -22.75 20.89
C ARG A 190 -0.02 -22.25 20.69
N GLU A 191 -0.21 -20.94 20.72
CA GLU A 191 -1.49 -20.29 20.48
C GLU A 191 -1.98 -20.56 19.05
N PHE A 192 -1.07 -20.58 18.07
CA PHE A 192 -1.40 -20.98 16.70
C PHE A 192 -1.93 -22.42 16.61
N ARG A 193 -1.29 -23.38 17.29
CA ARG A 193 -1.81 -24.76 17.35
C ARG A 193 -3.19 -24.83 18.02
N VAL A 194 -3.39 -24.10 19.11
CA VAL A 194 -4.69 -24.00 19.78
C VAL A 194 -5.76 -23.44 18.84
N PHE A 195 -5.41 -22.44 18.03
CA PHE A 195 -6.30 -21.90 17.02
C PHE A 195 -6.66 -22.94 15.95
N LEU A 196 -5.70 -23.70 15.43
CA LEU A 196 -5.99 -24.77 14.45
C LEU A 196 -6.92 -25.86 15.01
N ILE A 197 -6.74 -26.23 16.28
CA ILE A 197 -7.63 -27.17 16.97
C ILE A 197 -9.03 -26.57 17.13
N TYR A 198 -9.12 -25.33 17.62
CA TYR A 198 -10.38 -24.62 17.84
C TYR A 198 -11.21 -24.46 16.56
N SER A 199 -10.55 -24.16 15.45
CA SER A 199 -11.22 -23.99 14.15
C SER A 199 -11.69 -25.32 13.52
N GLY A 200 -11.50 -26.45 14.21
CA GLY A 200 -11.89 -27.77 13.71
C GLY A 200 -10.98 -28.29 12.60
N PHE A 201 -9.79 -27.70 12.43
CA PHE A 201 -8.82 -28.14 11.43
C PHE A 201 -8.02 -29.37 11.89
N SER A 202 -8.04 -29.70 13.18
CA SER A 202 -7.34 -30.86 13.75
C SER A 202 -8.06 -32.20 13.51
N SER A 203 -9.36 -32.20 13.22
CA SER A 203 -10.18 -33.40 12.97
C SER A 203 -10.49 -33.63 11.48
N ILE A 204 -9.83 -32.90 10.57
CA ILE A 204 -9.92 -33.17 9.14
C ILE A 204 -9.17 -34.47 8.83
N SER A 205 -9.88 -35.59 8.98
CA SER A 205 -9.55 -36.95 8.51
C SER A 205 -9.41 -37.07 6.97
N ARG A 206 -9.18 -35.95 6.28
CA ARG A 206 -8.88 -35.89 4.85
C ARG A 206 -7.46 -35.38 4.76
N LYS A 207 -6.50 -36.25 4.43
CA LYS A 207 -5.06 -35.94 4.31
C LYS A 207 -4.85 -34.46 3.97
N PRO A 208 -4.31 -33.63 4.88
CA PRO A 208 -4.04 -32.23 4.60
C PRO A 208 -2.85 -32.18 3.66
N GLN A 209 -3.11 -32.32 2.36
CA GLN A 209 -2.05 -32.48 1.38
C GLN A 209 -1.34 -31.19 1.05
N ASN A 210 -1.83 -30.01 1.46
CA ASN A 210 -1.11 -28.73 1.29
C ASN A 210 -1.69 -27.66 2.23
N PHE A 211 -1.08 -27.44 3.40
CA PHE A 211 -1.15 -26.14 4.07
C PHE A 211 -0.16 -25.22 3.36
N ILE A 212 -0.67 -24.31 2.54
CA ILE A 212 0.15 -23.19 2.09
C ILE A 212 -0.19 -22.05 3.04
N LEU A 213 0.65 -21.86 4.06
CA LEU A 213 0.76 -20.57 4.72
C LEU A 213 1.31 -19.61 3.66
N ILE A 214 0.60 -18.51 3.43
CA ILE A 214 1.01 -17.43 2.53
C ILE A 214 1.39 -16.25 3.40
#